data_AF-A0A9D9WYM2-F1
#
_entry.id   AF-A0A9D9WYM2-F1
#
_cell.length_a   1.000
_cell.length_b   1.000
_cell.length_c   1.000
_cell.angle_alpha   90.00
_cell.angle_beta   90.00
_cell.angle_gamma   90.00
#
_symmetry.space_group_name_H-M   'P 1'
#
loop_
_entity.id
_entity.type
_entity.pdbx_description
1 polymer ?
#
loop_
_entity_poly.entity_id
_entity_poly.type
_entity_poly.pdbx_seq_one_letter_code
_entity_poly.pdbx_strand_id
1 'polypeptide(L)'
;MNDTVITRRDLRPALVFLSGELIAVPIPLEREEVILGRALEADVRVNDSQVSRQHARVATEAVPGNNNPDFILSDLNSRNGTFLNGHRITTAKLTNGDKISIGDTILRFELLDEIDREYQRQIHRLISHDDLTGLLSSRSFFSELRREASRATAENRPFCVLMMDGDYFKAVNDNFGHLTGSKTIEEIGYSIMINLRSGDAAARFGGDEFAAFLLDAEMPQALVAAERMRASIAEREFSVVRPGQESLTHHITVSIGVASFPDDSSDPIELVEMADSALYRAKREGRNRVAAYRDMTEEELNRHLPPRRA
;
A
#
# COMPACT_ATOMS: atom_id res chain seq x y z
N MET A 1 -33.84 -2.85 23.37
CA MET A 1 -33.24 -3.61 22.25
C MET A 1 -34.15 -3.38 21.06
N ASN A 2 -33.88 -2.36 20.26
CA ASN A 2 -34.55 -2.19 18.97
C ASN A 2 -33.76 -3.05 17.99
N ASP A 3 -34.29 -4.22 17.65
CA ASP A 3 -33.87 -4.95 16.47
C ASP A 3 -34.13 -4.04 15.27
N THR A 4 -33.08 -3.38 14.82
CA THR A 4 -33.11 -2.65 13.57
C THR A 4 -33.11 -3.72 12.50
N VAL A 5 -34.29 -4.09 12.02
CA VAL A 5 -34.45 -5.01 10.91
C VAL A 5 -33.72 -4.40 9.71
N ILE A 6 -32.50 -4.86 9.46
CA ILE A 6 -31.71 -4.45 8.30
C ILE A 6 -32.53 -4.79 7.07
N THR A 7 -33.04 -3.77 6.38
CA THR A 7 -33.77 -4.00 5.14
C THR A 7 -32.78 -4.20 4.02
N ARG A 8 -33.09 -5.06 3.05
CA ARG A 8 -32.24 -5.34 1.88
C ARG A 8 -31.86 -4.08 1.06
N ARG A 9 -32.50 -2.94 1.33
CA ARG A 9 -32.22 -1.60 0.78
C ARG A 9 -30.92 -0.97 1.31
N ASP A 10 -30.44 -1.41 2.47
CA ASP A 10 -29.20 -0.91 3.09
C ASP A 10 -27.95 -1.68 2.62
N LEU A 11 -28.17 -2.79 1.92
CA LEU A 11 -27.12 -3.64 1.37
C LEU A 11 -26.55 -3.03 0.08
N ARG A 12 -25.23 -2.94 0.01
CA ARG A 12 -24.48 -2.52 -1.17
C ARG A 12 -23.78 -3.73 -1.79
N PRO A 13 -23.99 -4.01 -3.09
CA PRO A 13 -23.31 -5.09 -3.78
C PRO A 13 -21.81 -4.78 -3.92
N ALA A 14 -20.98 -5.76 -3.63
CA ALA A 14 -19.54 -5.65 -3.77
C ALA A 14 -18.92 -6.97 -4.20
N LEU A 15 -17.76 -6.89 -4.84
CA LEU A 15 -16.86 -8.01 -5.05
C LEU A 15 -15.69 -7.91 -4.08
N VAL A 16 -15.42 -9.00 -3.38
CA VAL A 16 -14.30 -9.09 -2.43
C VAL A 16 -13.31 -10.13 -2.94
N PHE A 17 -12.05 -9.72 -3.13
CA PHE A 17 -11.00 -10.68 -3.47
C PHE A 17 -10.71 -11.59 -2.28
N LEU A 18 -10.62 -12.90 -2.52
CA LEU A 18 -10.25 -13.89 -1.50
C LEU A 18 -8.74 -14.16 -1.45
N SER A 19 -7.98 -13.61 -2.40
CA SER A 19 -6.53 -13.74 -2.49
C SER A 19 -5.92 -12.54 -3.23
N GLY A 20 -4.60 -12.35 -3.10
CA GLY A 20 -3.86 -11.31 -3.81
C GLY A 20 -3.77 -9.97 -3.06
N GLU A 21 -3.51 -8.91 -3.83
CA GLU A 21 -3.21 -7.55 -3.33
C GLU A 21 -4.45 -6.80 -2.81
N LEU A 22 -5.64 -7.13 -3.31
CA LEU A 22 -6.91 -6.49 -2.94
C LEU A 22 -7.74 -7.32 -1.96
N ILE A 23 -7.10 -8.24 -1.24
CA ILE A 23 -7.79 -9.12 -0.29
C ILE A 23 -8.59 -8.32 0.73
N ALA A 24 -9.84 -8.74 0.97
CA ALA A 24 -10.76 -8.09 1.91
C ALA A 24 -11.11 -6.61 1.58
N VAL A 25 -10.73 -6.08 0.41
CA VAL A 25 -11.23 -4.80 -0.09
C VAL A 25 -12.55 -5.02 -0.82
N PRO A 26 -13.69 -4.46 -0.35
CA PRO A 26 -14.92 -4.48 -1.12
C PRO A 26 -14.81 -3.54 -2.31
N ILE A 27 -14.98 -4.08 -3.50
CA ILE A 27 -15.12 -3.29 -4.73
C ILE A 27 -16.60 -3.07 -5.00
N PRO A 28 -17.13 -1.84 -4.84
CA PRO A 28 -18.54 -1.55 -5.03
C PRO A 28 -18.98 -1.81 -6.47
N LEU A 29 -20.13 -2.45 -6.64
CA LEU A 29 -20.79 -2.63 -7.94
C LEU A 29 -21.82 -1.50 -8.15
N GLU A 30 -21.32 -0.27 -8.29
CA GLU A 30 -22.16 0.94 -8.41
C GLU A 30 -22.59 1.24 -9.84
N ARG A 31 -21.90 0.68 -10.84
CA ARG A 31 -22.22 0.84 -12.26
C ARG A 31 -23.27 -0.19 -12.68
N GLU A 32 -24.07 0.16 -13.69
CA GLU A 32 -25.00 -0.80 -14.33
C GLU A 32 -24.25 -2.01 -14.89
N GLU A 33 -23.02 -1.80 -15.34
CA GLU A 33 -22.13 -2.81 -15.90
C GLU A 33 -20.73 -2.62 -15.33
N VAL A 34 -20.16 -3.71 -14.81
CA VAL A 34 -18.80 -3.77 -14.26
C VAL A 34 -18.04 -4.88 -14.96
N ILE A 35 -16.94 -4.53 -15.62
CA ILE A 35 -16.08 -5.44 -16.38
C ILE A 35 -14.92 -5.91 -15.51
N LEU A 36 -14.76 -7.23 -15.40
CA LEU A 36 -13.60 -7.88 -14.81
C LEU A 36 -12.61 -8.30 -15.89
N GLY A 37 -11.33 -7.99 -15.72
CA GLY A 37 -10.31 -8.42 -16.67
C GLY A 37 -8.92 -7.94 -16.32
N ARG A 38 -7.91 -8.41 -17.05
CA ARG A 38 -6.51 -8.01 -16.81
C ARG A 38 -6.13 -6.67 -17.44
N ALA A 39 -6.96 -6.14 -18.34
CA ALA A 39 -6.66 -4.91 -19.04
C ALA A 39 -6.78 -3.69 -18.14
N LEU A 40 -6.09 -2.61 -18.49
CA LEU A 40 -6.11 -1.35 -17.73
C LEU A 40 -7.49 -0.68 -17.76
N GLU A 41 -8.24 -0.90 -18.85
CA GLU A 41 -9.58 -0.38 -19.06
C GLU A 41 -10.70 -1.17 -18.34
N ALA A 42 -10.40 -2.29 -17.68
CA ALA A 42 -11.40 -3.03 -16.92
C ALA A 42 -11.76 -2.31 -15.61
N ASP A 43 -13.03 -2.30 -15.23
CA ASP A 43 -13.49 -1.70 -13.97
C ASP A 43 -12.88 -2.41 -12.75
N VAL A 44 -12.80 -3.74 -12.81
CA VAL A 44 -12.10 -4.57 -11.83
C VAL A 44 -10.89 -5.21 -12.50
N ARG A 45 -9.73 -4.58 -12.29
CA ARG A 45 -8.48 -5.08 -12.83
C ARG A 45 -7.99 -6.28 -12.02
N VAL A 46 -7.74 -7.39 -12.72
CA VAL A 46 -7.22 -8.63 -12.14
C VAL A 46 -5.82 -8.89 -12.67
N ASN A 47 -4.83 -8.88 -11.77
CA ASN A 47 -3.44 -9.10 -12.14
C ASN A 47 -3.12 -10.60 -12.24
N ASP A 48 -3.66 -11.24 -13.28
CA ASP A 48 -3.49 -12.66 -13.56
C ASP A 48 -3.33 -12.88 -15.06
N SER A 49 -2.24 -13.54 -15.45
CA SER A 49 -1.93 -13.85 -16.85
C SER A 49 -2.94 -14.81 -17.51
N GLN A 50 -3.62 -15.62 -16.70
CA GLN A 50 -4.68 -16.52 -17.12
C GLN A 50 -6.02 -15.79 -17.34
N VAL A 51 -6.13 -14.52 -16.94
CA VAL A 51 -7.34 -13.72 -17.12
C VAL A 51 -7.33 -13.02 -18.49
N SER A 52 -8.45 -13.05 -19.20
CA SER A 52 -8.61 -12.34 -20.47
C SER A 52 -8.62 -10.82 -20.25
N ARG A 53 -8.28 -10.03 -21.28
CA ARG A 53 -8.26 -8.55 -21.19
C ARG A 53 -9.58 -8.00 -20.63
N GLN A 54 -10.68 -8.47 -21.19
CA GLN A 54 -12.02 -8.43 -20.62
C GLN A 54 -12.45 -9.89 -20.48
N HIS A 55 -12.74 -10.34 -19.26
CA HIS A 55 -12.93 -11.74 -18.94
C HIS A 55 -14.40 -12.03 -18.63
N ALA A 56 -14.97 -11.24 -17.72
CA ALA A 56 -16.33 -11.41 -17.27
C ALA A 56 -16.96 -10.05 -17.03
N ARG A 57 -18.28 -10.04 -16.93
CA ARG A 57 -19.08 -8.86 -16.64
C ARG A 57 -20.06 -9.18 -15.53
N VAL A 58 -20.23 -8.25 -14.59
CA VAL A 58 -21.39 -8.22 -13.70
C VAL A 58 -22.29 -7.08 -14.14
N ALA A 59 -23.52 -7.40 -14.53
CA ALA A 59 -24.53 -6.44 -14.91
C ALA A 59 -25.66 -6.39 -13.87
N THR A 60 -26.21 -5.19 -13.67
CA THR A 60 -27.33 -4.94 -12.77
C THR A 60 -28.62 -4.95 -13.60
N GLU A 61 -29.51 -5.90 -13.34
CA GLU A 61 -30.80 -6.01 -14.03
C GLU A 61 -31.96 -5.62 -13.10
N ALA A 62 -32.72 -4.60 -13.49
CA ALA A 62 -33.93 -4.21 -12.77
C ALA A 62 -35.02 -5.26 -12.94
N VAL A 63 -35.60 -5.73 -11.83
CA VAL A 63 -36.67 -6.73 -11.83
C VAL A 63 -38.01 -6.03 -11.67
N PRO A 64 -38.95 -6.13 -12.65
CA PRO A 64 -40.26 -5.52 -12.54
C PRO A 64 -41.01 -5.99 -11.28
N GLY A 65 -41.44 -5.04 -10.43
CA GLY A 65 -42.15 -5.34 -9.18
C GLY A 65 -41.28 -5.70 -7.99
N ASN A 66 -39.95 -5.71 -8.13
CA ASN A 66 -38.99 -5.87 -7.03
C ASN A 66 -38.12 -4.61 -6.93
N ASN A 67 -37.97 -4.08 -5.72
CA ASN A 67 -37.13 -2.89 -5.48
C ASN A 67 -35.62 -3.21 -5.46
N ASN A 68 -35.23 -4.48 -5.48
CA ASN A 68 -33.83 -4.88 -5.51
C ASN A 68 -33.47 -5.46 -6.90
N PRO A 69 -32.39 -4.98 -7.53
CA PRO A 69 -31.94 -5.51 -8.80
C PRO A 69 -31.34 -6.91 -8.64
N ASP A 70 -31.36 -7.67 -9.73
CA ASP A 70 -30.58 -8.89 -9.87
C ASP A 70 -29.19 -8.56 -10.41
N PHE A 71 -28.18 -9.32 -9.98
CA PHE A 71 -26.82 -9.19 -10.48
C PHE A 71 -26.51 -10.39 -11.35
N ILE A 72 -26.19 -10.15 -12.62
CA ILE A 72 -25.98 -11.19 -13.61
C ILE A 72 -24.49 -11.22 -13.98
N LEU A 73 -23.83 -12.33 -13.68
CA LEU A 73 -22.48 -12.61 -14.12
C LEU A 73 -22.52 -13.21 -15.53
N SER A 74 -21.75 -12.66 -16.46
CA SER A 74 -21.59 -13.20 -17.81
C SER A 74 -20.12 -13.35 -18.19
N ASP A 75 -19.77 -14.48 -18.81
CA ASP A 75 -18.46 -14.69 -19.44
C ASP A 75 -18.37 -13.91 -20.76
N LEU A 76 -17.26 -13.20 -20.99
CA LEU A 76 -17.04 -12.40 -22.20
C LEU A 76 -16.18 -13.15 -23.22
N ASN A 77 -16.54 -14.41 -23.50
CA ASN A 77 -15.75 -15.33 -24.34
C ASN A 77 -14.29 -15.44 -23.88
N SER A 78 -14.12 -15.61 -22.57
CA SER A 78 -12.79 -15.65 -21.98
C SER A 78 -12.04 -16.93 -22.40
N ARG A 79 -10.71 -16.84 -22.48
CA ARG A 79 -9.86 -17.97 -22.87
C ARG A 79 -9.99 -19.16 -21.92
N ASN A 80 -10.04 -18.91 -20.61
CA ASN A 80 -10.01 -19.95 -19.58
C ASN A 80 -11.39 -20.21 -18.94
N GLY A 81 -12.38 -19.36 -19.21
CA GLY A 81 -13.74 -19.47 -18.70
C GLY A 81 -13.94 -18.79 -17.36
N THR A 82 -15.17 -18.35 -17.16
CA THR A 82 -15.68 -17.90 -15.86
C THR A 82 -16.36 -19.05 -15.14
N PHE A 83 -16.10 -19.19 -13.84
CA PHE A 83 -16.71 -20.21 -12.99
C PHE A 83 -17.46 -19.57 -11.83
N LEU A 84 -18.63 -20.11 -11.51
CA LEU A 84 -19.43 -19.75 -10.34
C LEU A 84 -19.56 -20.98 -9.43
N ASN A 85 -19.06 -20.87 -8.20
CA ASN A 85 -19.02 -21.96 -7.22
C ASN A 85 -18.39 -23.26 -7.77
N GLY A 86 -17.38 -23.13 -8.63
CA GLY A 86 -16.66 -24.24 -9.27
C GLY A 86 -17.29 -24.77 -10.56
N HIS A 87 -18.46 -24.25 -10.96
CA HIS A 87 -19.11 -24.64 -12.21
C HIS A 87 -18.88 -23.59 -13.29
N ARG A 88 -18.46 -24.01 -14.48
CA ARG A 88 -18.28 -23.10 -15.63
C ARG A 88 -19.63 -22.52 -16.04
N ILE A 89 -19.69 -21.21 -16.27
CA ILE A 89 -20.90 -20.50 -16.66
C ILE A 89 -20.67 -19.68 -17.94
N THR A 90 -21.74 -19.46 -18.69
CA THR A 90 -21.80 -18.41 -19.72
C THR A 90 -22.54 -17.20 -19.17
N THR A 91 -23.66 -17.43 -18.50
CA THR A 91 -24.41 -16.42 -17.77
C THR A 91 -25.03 -17.06 -16.53
N ALA A 92 -24.99 -16.39 -15.38
CA ALA A 92 -25.61 -16.86 -14.16
C ALA A 92 -26.01 -15.69 -13.25
N LYS A 93 -27.11 -15.84 -12.52
CA LYS A 93 -27.52 -14.90 -11.48
C LYS A 93 -26.67 -15.11 -10.23
N LEU A 94 -26.15 -14.01 -9.67
CA LEU A 94 -25.38 -14.00 -8.44
C LEU A 94 -26.30 -13.92 -7.22
N THR A 95 -25.88 -14.63 -6.18
CA THR A 95 -26.46 -14.65 -4.85
C THR A 95 -25.39 -14.37 -3.80
N ASN A 96 -25.81 -13.85 -2.64
CA ASN A 96 -24.87 -13.47 -1.59
C ASN A 96 -23.97 -14.64 -1.17
N GLY A 97 -22.65 -14.42 -1.15
CA GLY A 97 -21.66 -15.43 -0.79
C GLY A 97 -21.14 -16.26 -1.98
N ASP A 98 -21.67 -16.06 -3.19
CA ASP A 98 -21.21 -16.79 -4.37
C ASP A 98 -19.74 -16.51 -4.68
N LYS A 99 -19.02 -17.57 -5.06
CA LYS A 99 -17.60 -17.53 -5.43
C LYS A 99 -17.46 -17.49 -6.94
N ILE A 100 -16.81 -16.45 -7.43
CA ILE A 100 -16.48 -16.25 -8.84
C ILE A 100 -15.01 -16.59 -9.02
N SER A 101 -14.69 -17.52 -9.92
CA SER A 101 -13.31 -17.85 -10.26
C SER A 101 -13.01 -17.50 -11.72
N ILE A 102 -11.93 -16.74 -11.92
CA ILE A 102 -11.40 -16.32 -13.22
C ILE A 102 -9.88 -16.46 -13.19
N GLY A 103 -9.33 -17.37 -14.01
CA GLY A 103 -7.93 -17.78 -13.85
C GLY A 103 -7.70 -18.41 -12.47
N ASP A 104 -6.63 -17.99 -11.78
CA ASP A 104 -6.30 -18.38 -10.41
C ASP A 104 -6.95 -17.46 -9.36
N THR A 105 -7.61 -16.39 -9.81
CA THR A 105 -8.25 -15.41 -8.94
C THR A 105 -9.64 -15.87 -8.51
N ILE A 106 -9.92 -15.78 -7.21
CA ILE A 106 -11.24 -16.04 -6.64
C ILE A 106 -11.77 -14.77 -6.00
N LEU A 107 -12.95 -14.34 -6.43
CA LEU A 107 -13.73 -13.26 -5.85
C LEU A 107 -14.98 -13.83 -5.18
N ARG A 108 -15.52 -13.12 -4.20
CA ARG A 108 -16.80 -13.43 -3.58
C ARG A 108 -17.75 -12.25 -3.78
N PHE A 109 -18.95 -12.55 -4.27
CA PHE A 109 -20.02 -11.57 -4.35
C PHE A 109 -20.68 -11.43 -2.99
N GLU A 110 -20.74 -10.20 -2.46
CA GLU A 110 -21.31 -9.89 -1.17
C GLU A 110 -22.30 -8.73 -1.27
N LEU A 111 -23.35 -8.80 -0.49
CA LEU A 111 -24.32 -7.74 -0.24
C LEU A 111 -24.02 -7.22 1.17
N LEU A 112 -23.31 -6.09 1.25
CA LEU A 112 -22.75 -5.59 2.50
C LEU A 112 -23.60 -4.46 3.08
N ASP A 113 -24.02 -4.60 4.33
CA ASP A 113 -24.60 -3.49 5.08
C ASP A 113 -23.52 -2.48 5.54
N GLU A 114 -23.91 -1.48 6.33
CA GLU A 114 -22.95 -0.52 6.88
C GLU A 114 -21.98 -1.12 7.90
N ILE A 115 -22.45 -2.06 8.71
CA ILE A 115 -21.65 -2.76 9.73
C ILE A 115 -20.61 -3.66 9.06
N ASP A 116 -21.01 -4.41 8.03
CA ASP A 116 -20.13 -5.25 7.22
C ASP A 116 -19.03 -4.42 6.54
N ARG A 117 -19.39 -3.26 5.99
CA ARG A 117 -18.41 -2.35 5.37
C ARG A 117 -17.41 -1.83 6.40
N GLU A 118 -17.87 -1.44 7.58
CA GLU A 118 -16.97 -1.00 8.65
C GLU A 118 -16.06 -2.15 9.12
N TYR A 119 -16.60 -3.35 9.30
CA TYR A 119 -15.83 -4.54 9.64
C TYR A 119 -14.76 -4.84 8.58
N GLN A 120 -15.10 -4.80 7.29
CA GLN A 120 -14.14 -5.00 6.21
C GLN A 120 -13.08 -3.91 6.14
N ARG A 121 -13.44 -2.64 6.38
CA ARG A 121 -12.44 -1.55 6.50
C ARG A 121 -11.45 -1.81 7.63
N GLN A 122 -11.92 -2.31 8.77
CA GLN A 122 -11.07 -2.66 9.90
C GLN A 122 -10.15 -3.82 9.56
N ILE A 123 -10.67 -4.89 8.95
CA ILE A 123 -9.85 -6.02 8.48
C ILE A 123 -8.80 -5.56 7.47
N HIS A 124 -9.20 -4.74 6.49
CA HIS A 124 -8.27 -4.19 5.52
C HIS A 124 -7.18 -3.36 6.19
N ARG A 125 -7.52 -2.54 7.19
CA ARG A 125 -6.55 -1.74 7.94
C ARG A 125 -5.52 -2.62 8.66
N LEU A 126 -5.97 -3.69 9.31
CA LEU A 126 -5.11 -4.66 10.01
C LEU A 126 -4.18 -5.43 9.06
N ILE A 127 -4.61 -5.68 7.82
CA ILE A 127 -3.76 -6.32 6.80
C ILE A 127 -2.78 -5.30 6.21
N SER A 128 -3.25 -4.06 6.02
CA SER A 128 -2.54 -3.08 5.22
C SER A 128 -1.50 -2.28 5.99
N HIS A 129 -1.63 -2.20 7.32
CA HIS A 129 -0.79 -1.39 8.17
C HIS A 129 -0.07 -2.23 9.23
N ASP A 130 1.10 -1.78 9.65
CA ASP A 130 1.82 -2.31 10.80
C ASP A 130 1.17 -1.81 12.09
N ASP A 131 0.80 -2.73 12.98
CA ASP A 131 0.06 -2.43 14.21
C ASP A 131 0.84 -1.51 15.17
N LEU A 132 2.17 -1.54 15.13
CA LEU A 132 3.01 -0.75 16.05
C LEU A 132 3.13 0.71 15.61
N THR A 133 3.32 0.94 14.31
CA THR A 133 3.66 2.26 13.75
C THR A 133 2.49 2.93 13.04
N GLY A 134 1.48 2.16 12.64
CA GLY A 134 0.39 2.62 11.78
C GLY A 134 0.83 2.96 10.35
N LEU A 135 2.09 2.72 9.99
CA LEU A 135 2.58 2.79 8.61
C LEU A 135 2.08 1.60 7.80
N LEU A 136 2.28 1.60 6.49
CA LEU A 136 1.95 0.43 5.67
C LEU A 136 2.75 -0.81 6.12
N SER A 137 2.15 -1.98 5.96
CA SER A 137 2.87 -3.24 6.00
C SER A 137 3.77 -3.37 4.76
N SER A 138 4.88 -4.11 4.87
CA SER A 138 5.79 -4.36 3.74
C SER A 138 5.05 -4.88 2.50
N ARG A 139 4.08 -5.78 2.68
CA ARG A 139 3.25 -6.29 1.59
C ARG A 139 2.48 -5.17 0.87
N SER A 140 1.86 -4.28 1.63
CA SER A 140 1.08 -3.18 1.07
C SER A 140 1.97 -2.18 0.36
N PHE A 141 3.14 -1.88 0.93
CA PHE A 141 4.13 -1.02 0.29
C PHE A 141 4.50 -1.49 -1.12
N PHE A 142 4.81 -2.78 -1.30
CA PHE A 142 5.15 -3.32 -2.62
C PHE A 142 3.98 -3.29 -3.61
N SER A 143 2.75 -3.52 -3.12
CA SER A 143 1.53 -3.40 -3.93
C SER A 143 1.35 -1.96 -4.44
N GLU A 144 1.46 -0.99 -3.53
CA GLU A 144 1.36 0.43 -3.87
C GLU A 144 2.48 0.88 -4.80
N LEU A 145 3.73 0.49 -4.51
CA LEU A 145 4.89 0.84 -5.30
C LEU A 145 4.77 0.33 -6.75
N ARG A 146 4.30 -0.90 -6.96
CA ARG A 146 4.04 -1.44 -8.32
C ARG A 146 2.96 -0.65 -9.06
N ARG A 147 1.90 -0.26 -8.36
CA ARG A 147 0.82 0.56 -8.90
C ARG A 147 1.35 1.94 -9.32
N GLU A 148 2.13 2.58 -8.46
CA GLU A 148 2.70 3.90 -8.73
C GLU A 148 3.78 3.85 -9.83
N ALA A 149 4.60 2.80 -9.90
CA ALA A 149 5.55 2.60 -11.01
C ALA A 149 4.85 2.48 -12.37
N SER A 150 3.71 1.77 -12.42
CA SER A 150 2.89 1.68 -13.64
C SER A 150 2.34 3.05 -14.06
N ARG A 151 1.89 3.86 -13.10
CA ARG A 151 1.39 5.23 -13.34
C ARG A 151 2.50 6.17 -13.77
N ALA A 152 3.62 6.16 -13.05
CA ALA A 152 4.83 6.93 -13.33
C ALA A 152 5.35 6.70 -14.75
N THR A 153 5.33 5.45 -15.22
CA THR A 153 5.69 5.09 -16.61
C THR A 153 4.74 5.72 -17.62
N ALA A 154 3.43 5.64 -17.38
CA ALA A 154 2.41 6.15 -18.29
C ALA A 154 2.39 7.70 -18.36
N GLU A 155 2.66 8.36 -17.23
CA GLU A 155 2.63 9.81 -17.09
C GLU A 155 4.02 10.46 -17.26
N ASN A 156 5.07 9.66 -17.41
CA ASN A 156 6.47 10.08 -17.42
C ASN A 156 6.83 10.96 -16.19
N ARG A 157 6.47 10.49 -15.00
CA ARG A 157 6.67 11.21 -13.73
C ARG A 157 7.68 10.46 -12.86
N PRO A 158 8.76 11.12 -12.39
CA PRO A 158 9.73 10.48 -11.52
C PRO A 158 9.21 10.35 -10.09
N PHE A 159 9.70 9.33 -9.39
CA PHE A 159 9.54 9.18 -7.95
C PHE A 159 10.84 8.59 -7.38
N CYS A 160 11.04 8.68 -6.07
CA CYS A 160 12.18 8.05 -5.41
C CYS A 160 11.76 7.09 -4.32
N VAL A 161 12.53 6.03 -4.11
CA VAL A 161 12.39 5.07 -3.02
C VAL A 161 13.46 5.33 -1.98
N LEU A 162 13.07 5.29 -0.71
CA LEU A 162 13.93 5.45 0.45
C LEU A 162 13.92 4.14 1.25
N MET A 163 15.10 3.66 1.63
CA MET A 163 15.28 2.61 2.63
C MET A 163 15.95 3.21 3.86
N MET A 164 15.44 2.89 5.05
CA MET A 164 15.83 3.52 6.30
C MET A 164 16.00 2.48 7.40
N ASP A 165 16.95 2.71 8.30
CA ASP A 165 17.19 1.83 9.45
C ASP A 165 17.70 2.61 10.66
N GLY A 166 17.24 2.21 11.85
CA GLY A 166 17.61 2.77 13.13
C GLY A 166 19.05 2.46 13.52
N ASP A 167 19.88 3.50 13.59
CA ASP A 167 21.29 3.34 13.94
C ASP A 167 21.46 2.84 15.37
N TYR A 168 22.10 1.68 15.51
CA TYR A 168 22.35 1.03 16.80
C TYR A 168 21.08 0.73 17.60
N PHE A 169 19.94 0.47 16.94
CA PHE A 169 18.68 0.18 17.63
C PHE A 169 18.76 -0.97 18.65
N LYS A 170 19.62 -1.97 18.40
CA LYS A 170 19.89 -3.03 19.38
C LYS A 170 20.35 -2.48 20.73
N ALA A 171 21.17 -1.42 20.76
CA ALA A 171 21.61 -0.80 22.00
C ALA A 171 20.46 -0.13 22.77
N VAL A 172 19.42 0.36 22.09
CA VAL A 172 18.20 0.86 22.74
C VAL A 172 17.50 -0.27 23.48
N ASN A 173 17.32 -1.42 22.83
CA ASN A 173 16.75 -2.61 23.47
C ASN A 173 17.59 -3.10 24.65
N ASP A 174 18.91 -3.18 24.47
CA ASP A 174 19.82 -3.69 25.49
C ASP A 174 19.87 -2.77 26.74
N ASN A 175 19.79 -1.44 26.55
CA ASN A 175 19.87 -0.47 27.64
C ASN A 175 18.50 -0.17 28.31
N PHE A 176 17.41 -0.19 27.55
CA PHE A 176 16.11 0.29 28.02
C PHE A 176 14.98 -0.75 27.93
N GLY A 177 15.27 -1.95 27.40
CA GLY A 177 14.32 -3.04 27.23
C GLY A 177 13.43 -2.88 25.99
N HIS A 178 12.83 -4.00 25.58
CA HIS A 178 12.01 -4.08 24.37
C HIS A 178 10.79 -3.17 24.36
N LEU A 179 10.21 -2.83 25.53
CA LEU A 179 9.07 -1.91 25.58
C LEU A 179 9.48 -0.50 25.13
N THR A 180 10.66 -0.04 25.54
CA THR A 180 11.25 1.22 25.06
C THR A 180 11.64 1.10 23.59
N GLY A 181 12.20 -0.03 23.16
CA GLY A 181 12.49 -0.27 21.74
C GLY A 181 11.25 -0.16 20.86
N SER A 182 10.15 -0.81 21.24
CA SER A 182 8.88 -0.69 20.53
C SER A 182 8.37 0.74 20.49
N LYS A 183 8.46 1.47 21.61
CA LYS A 183 8.08 2.89 21.66
C LYS A 183 8.95 3.75 20.75
N THR A 184 10.25 3.47 20.69
CA THR A 184 11.19 4.14 19.81
C THR A 184 10.81 3.92 18.34
N ILE A 185 10.47 2.69 17.95
CA ILE A 185 10.00 2.36 16.59
C ILE A 185 8.72 3.11 16.25
N GLU A 186 7.75 3.15 17.17
CA GLU A 186 6.50 3.92 17.00
C GLU A 186 6.81 5.41 16.75
N GLU A 187 7.71 6.00 17.54
CA GLU A 187 8.08 7.42 17.41
C GLU A 187 8.91 7.72 16.16
N ILE A 188 9.76 6.79 15.70
CA ILE A 188 10.43 6.88 14.40
C ILE A 188 9.39 6.87 13.29
N GLY A 189 8.45 5.92 13.31
CA GLY A 189 7.37 5.83 12.32
C GLY A 189 6.52 7.09 12.25
N TYR A 190 6.18 7.67 13.41
CA TYR A 190 5.52 8.96 13.49
C TYR A 190 6.36 10.09 12.86
N SER A 191 7.65 10.14 13.16
CA SER A 191 8.57 11.16 12.63
C SER A 191 8.74 11.06 11.11
N ILE A 192 8.73 9.83 10.55
CA ILE A 192 8.68 9.60 9.11
C ILE A 192 7.37 10.16 8.54
N MET A 193 6.23 9.76 9.11
CA MET A 193 4.89 10.12 8.62
C MET A 193 4.68 11.64 8.52
N ILE A 194 5.07 12.42 9.53
CA ILE A 194 4.90 13.88 9.52
C ILE A 194 5.80 14.60 8.50
N ASN A 195 6.83 13.92 7.99
CA ASN A 195 7.74 14.45 6.97
C ASN A 195 7.28 14.12 5.54
N LEU A 196 6.26 13.27 5.38
CA LEU A 196 5.67 12.89 4.11
C LEU A 196 4.58 13.88 3.67
N ARG A 197 4.36 13.96 2.35
CA ARG A 197 3.29 14.76 1.75
C ARG A 197 2.08 13.89 1.41
N SER A 198 1.00 14.54 0.98
CA SER A 198 -0.13 13.81 0.40
C SER A 198 0.36 13.00 -0.81
N GLY A 199 -0.06 11.74 -0.89
CA GLY A 199 0.35 10.80 -1.94
C GLY A 199 1.67 10.06 -1.69
N ASP A 200 2.55 10.56 -0.81
CA ASP A 200 3.70 9.77 -0.35
C ASP A 200 3.24 8.64 0.56
N ALA A 201 4.01 7.57 0.62
CA ALA A 201 3.76 6.48 1.56
C ALA A 201 5.04 6.02 2.24
N ALA A 202 4.88 5.52 3.47
CA ALA A 202 5.92 4.82 4.21
C ALA A 202 5.38 3.51 4.78
N ALA A 203 6.31 2.60 5.01
CA ALA A 203 6.06 1.26 5.52
C ALA A 203 7.12 0.85 6.52
N ARG A 204 6.75 -0.07 7.40
CA ARG A 204 7.70 -0.81 8.22
C ARG A 204 7.97 -2.16 7.57
N PHE A 205 9.24 -2.46 7.30
CA PHE A 205 9.65 -3.71 6.65
C PHE A 205 9.85 -4.83 7.67
N GLY A 206 10.34 -4.50 8.85
CA GLY A 206 10.52 -5.42 9.97
C GLY A 206 11.56 -4.86 10.94
N GLY A 207 11.50 -5.26 12.22
CA GLY A 207 12.43 -4.73 13.21
C GLY A 207 12.39 -3.20 13.28
N ASP A 208 13.52 -2.57 12.98
CA ASP A 208 13.78 -1.13 12.90
C ASP A 208 14.02 -0.62 11.46
N GLU A 209 13.66 -1.42 10.46
CA GLU A 209 13.74 -1.08 9.04
C GLU A 209 12.44 -0.47 8.52
N PHE A 210 12.56 0.63 7.80
CA PHE A 210 11.46 1.37 7.18
C PHE A 210 11.74 1.62 5.71
N ALA A 211 10.67 1.75 4.93
CA ALA A 211 10.75 2.17 3.54
C ALA A 211 9.78 3.33 3.29
N ALA A 212 10.07 4.16 2.30
CA ALA A 212 9.15 5.16 1.79
C ALA A 212 9.28 5.31 0.27
N PHE A 213 8.24 5.81 -0.38
CA PHE A 213 8.37 6.36 -1.73
C PHE A 213 7.83 7.78 -1.76
N LEU A 214 8.52 8.64 -2.50
CA LEU A 214 8.22 10.05 -2.67
C LEU A 214 7.74 10.28 -4.10
N LEU A 215 6.44 10.55 -4.26
CA LEU A 215 5.87 10.83 -5.57
C LEU A 215 6.28 12.22 -6.06
N ASP A 216 6.39 12.38 -7.38
CA ASP A 216 6.80 13.64 -8.04
C ASP A 216 8.12 14.19 -7.51
N ALA A 217 9.09 13.29 -7.32
CA ALA A 217 10.39 13.62 -6.79
C ALA A 217 11.48 13.14 -7.74
N GLU A 218 12.31 14.08 -8.20
CA GLU A 218 13.64 13.77 -8.71
C GLU A 218 14.62 13.59 -7.53
N MET A 219 15.77 12.95 -7.80
CA MET A 219 16.79 12.66 -6.79
C MET A 219 17.14 13.87 -5.88
N PRO A 220 17.38 15.10 -6.38
CA PRO A 220 17.71 16.22 -5.50
C PRO A 220 16.58 16.57 -4.51
N GLN A 221 15.31 16.48 -4.93
CA GLN A 221 14.17 16.73 -4.06
C GLN A 221 14.00 15.62 -3.03
N ALA A 222 14.26 14.37 -3.41
CA ALA A 222 14.22 13.23 -2.52
C ALA A 222 15.32 13.30 -1.45
N LEU A 223 16.54 13.71 -1.82
CA LEU A 223 17.63 13.92 -0.86
C LEU A 223 17.31 15.01 0.17
N VAL A 224 16.70 16.12 -0.26
CA VAL A 224 16.24 17.17 0.67
C VAL A 224 15.18 16.65 1.64
N ALA A 225 14.22 15.86 1.15
CA ALA A 225 13.19 15.26 2.00
C ALA A 225 13.76 14.21 2.96
N ALA A 226 14.65 13.35 2.48
CA ALA A 226 15.36 12.36 3.28
C ALA A 226 16.19 13.03 4.38
N GLU A 227 16.93 14.09 4.05
CA GLU A 227 17.76 14.80 5.03
C GLU A 227 16.92 15.51 6.09
N ARG A 228 15.78 16.10 5.70
CA ARG A 228 14.81 16.65 6.67
C ARG A 228 14.29 15.56 7.62
N MET A 229 13.95 14.40 7.08
CA MET A 229 13.46 13.26 7.86
C MET A 229 14.54 12.74 8.83
N ARG A 230 15.77 12.58 8.35
CA ARG A 230 16.94 12.19 9.15
C ARG A 230 17.21 13.18 10.28
N ALA A 231 17.24 14.48 9.98
CA ALA A 231 17.45 15.54 10.97
C ALA A 231 16.33 15.56 12.01
N SER A 232 15.07 15.48 11.57
CA SER A 232 13.90 15.44 12.45
C SER A 232 13.93 14.26 13.43
N ILE A 233 14.48 13.11 13.03
CA ILE A 233 14.65 11.95 13.91
C ILE A 233 15.83 12.16 14.85
N ALA A 234 16.97 12.65 14.35
CA ALA A 234 18.17 12.87 15.15
C ALA A 234 17.99 13.94 16.24
N GLU A 235 17.16 14.96 15.99
CA GLU A 235 16.87 16.05 16.93
C GLU A 235 15.76 15.70 17.94
N ARG A 236 15.08 14.56 17.76
CA ARG A 236 13.97 14.14 18.63
C ARG A 236 14.50 13.49 19.90
N GLU A 237 13.93 13.88 21.04
CA GLU A 237 14.03 13.13 22.29
C GLU A 237 12.99 11.99 22.30
N PHE A 238 13.45 10.74 22.40
CA PHE A 238 12.62 9.54 22.42
C PHE A 238 12.29 9.12 23.84
N SER A 239 11.05 8.68 24.05
CA SER A 239 10.54 8.36 25.37
C SER A 239 11.03 6.99 25.85
N VAL A 240 11.57 6.92 27.08
CA VAL A 240 11.88 5.65 27.74
C VAL A 240 10.65 5.16 28.52
N VAL A 241 10.24 3.91 28.29
CA VAL A 241 9.09 3.32 28.98
C VAL A 241 9.56 2.54 30.20
N ARG A 242 9.46 3.15 31.40
CA ARG A 242 9.76 2.51 32.68
C ARG A 242 8.67 2.78 33.74
N PRO A 243 8.15 1.75 34.43
CA PRO A 243 7.19 1.94 35.51
C PRO A 243 7.74 2.84 36.63
N GLY A 244 7.01 3.90 36.98
CA GLY A 244 7.36 4.78 38.09
C GLY A 244 8.44 5.84 37.80
N GLN A 245 8.91 5.94 36.55
CA GLN A 245 9.81 7.02 36.12
C GLN A 245 9.27 7.67 34.84
N GLU A 246 8.37 8.63 35.01
CA GLU A 246 7.92 9.50 33.93
C GLU A 246 9.04 10.53 33.67
N SER A 247 9.50 10.67 32.41
CA SER A 247 10.45 11.70 31.89
C SER A 247 11.91 11.27 31.59
N LEU A 248 12.25 9.98 31.52
CA LEU A 248 13.56 9.60 30.96
C LEU A 248 13.48 9.59 29.43
N THR A 249 14.46 10.21 28.76
CA THR A 249 14.56 10.25 27.29
C THR A 249 15.89 9.69 26.80
N HIS A 250 15.93 9.31 25.52
CA HIS A 250 17.16 8.96 24.81
C HIS A 250 17.15 9.52 23.39
N HIS A 251 18.27 9.37 22.69
CA HIS A 251 18.39 9.75 21.28
C HIS A 251 18.71 8.51 20.43
N ILE A 252 18.28 8.54 19.17
CA ILE A 252 18.66 7.58 18.13
C ILE A 252 18.70 8.32 16.79
N THR A 253 19.53 7.85 15.87
CA THR A 253 19.61 8.38 14.52
C THR A 253 19.16 7.34 13.51
N VAL A 254 18.93 7.75 12.27
CA VAL A 254 18.66 6.84 11.16
C VAL A 254 19.66 7.05 10.05
N SER A 255 20.01 5.96 9.38
CA SER A 255 20.67 6.00 8.07
C SER A 255 19.63 5.83 6.98
N ILE A 256 19.80 6.51 5.84
CA ILE A 256 18.84 6.50 4.74
C ILE A 256 19.57 6.27 3.41
N GLY A 257 19.07 5.34 2.60
CA GLY A 257 19.46 5.13 1.22
C GLY A 257 18.36 5.56 0.26
N VAL A 258 18.71 6.15 -0.88
CA VAL A 258 17.76 6.70 -1.86
C VAL A 258 18.06 6.18 -3.27
N ALA A 259 17.04 5.77 -4.00
CA ALA A 259 17.11 5.43 -5.43
C ALA A 259 15.95 6.11 -6.21
N SER A 260 16.19 6.42 -7.49
CA SER A 260 15.30 7.20 -8.35
C SER A 260 14.70 6.38 -9.49
N PHE A 261 13.39 6.46 -9.67
CA PHE A 261 12.68 5.95 -10.84
C PHE A 261 12.53 7.06 -11.90
N PRO A 262 12.77 6.80 -13.19
CA PRO A 262 13.29 5.55 -13.76
C PRO A 262 14.83 5.53 -13.89
N ASP A 263 15.53 6.58 -13.44
CA ASP A 263 16.95 6.79 -13.72
C ASP A 263 17.87 5.67 -13.20
N ASP A 264 17.60 5.14 -12.00
CA ASP A 264 18.36 4.04 -11.41
C ASP A 264 17.81 2.69 -11.88
N SER A 265 16.49 2.53 -11.86
CA SER A 265 15.79 1.38 -12.46
C SER A 265 14.33 1.70 -12.78
N SER A 266 13.80 1.04 -13.81
CA SER A 266 12.37 0.99 -14.13
C SER A 266 11.62 -0.18 -13.48
N ASP A 267 12.33 -1.07 -12.77
CA ASP A 267 11.72 -2.13 -11.98
C ASP A 267 11.58 -1.69 -10.51
N PRO A 268 10.36 -1.58 -9.95
CA PRO A 268 10.17 -1.16 -8.57
C PRO A 268 10.84 -2.07 -7.53
N ILE A 269 11.04 -3.36 -7.82
CA ILE A 269 11.72 -4.27 -6.88
C ILE A 269 13.23 -4.00 -6.87
N GLU A 270 13.84 -3.90 -8.05
CA GLU A 270 15.26 -3.55 -8.17
C GLU A 270 15.55 -2.19 -7.54
N LEU A 271 14.63 -1.22 -7.68
CA LEU A 271 14.77 0.09 -7.07
C LEU A 271 14.84 0.06 -5.53
N VAL A 272 14.10 -0.84 -4.89
CA VAL A 272 14.18 -1.07 -3.43
C VAL A 272 15.54 -1.66 -3.05
N GLU A 273 16.05 -2.62 -3.82
CA GLU A 273 17.38 -3.22 -3.60
C GLU A 273 18.52 -2.21 -3.79
N MET A 274 18.38 -1.29 -4.74
CA MET A 274 19.31 -0.17 -4.96
C MET A 274 19.28 0.82 -3.79
N ALA A 275 18.09 1.19 -3.31
CA ALA A 275 17.96 2.03 -2.12
C ALA A 275 18.54 1.36 -0.87
N ASP A 276 18.36 0.04 -0.69
CA ASP A 276 18.98 -0.72 0.40
C ASP A 276 20.52 -0.75 0.29
N SER A 277 21.05 -0.92 -0.93
CA SER A 277 22.50 -0.84 -1.18
C SER A 277 23.07 0.55 -0.81
N ALA A 278 22.31 1.62 -1.07
CA ALA A 278 22.67 2.97 -0.65
C ALA A 278 22.58 3.14 0.87
N LEU A 279 21.58 2.55 1.52
CA LEU A 279 21.44 2.53 2.99
C LEU A 279 22.65 1.83 3.63
N TYR A 280 23.06 0.70 3.08
CA TYR A 280 24.25 -0.01 3.54
C TYR A 280 25.52 0.86 3.43
N ARG A 281 25.66 1.62 2.34
CA ARG A 281 26.73 2.62 2.18
C ARG A 281 26.67 3.69 3.27
N ALA A 282 25.49 4.27 3.50
CA ALA A 282 25.27 5.26 4.56
C ALA A 282 25.72 4.73 5.94
N LYS A 283 25.36 3.48 6.28
CA LYS A 283 25.79 2.85 7.53
C LYS A 283 27.30 2.65 7.62
N ARG A 284 27.94 2.22 6.52
CA ARG A 284 29.39 1.98 6.48
C ARG A 284 30.22 3.25 6.58
N GLU A 285 29.73 4.35 6.06
CA GLU A 285 30.48 5.60 6.05
C GLU A 285 30.34 6.43 7.34
N GLY A 286 29.63 5.91 8.34
CA GLY A 286 29.55 6.52 9.67
C GLY A 286 28.13 6.71 10.20
N ARG A 287 27.11 6.16 9.52
CA ARG A 287 25.70 6.25 9.92
C ARG A 287 25.19 7.69 9.94
N ASN A 288 23.96 7.90 10.42
CA ASN A 288 23.31 9.19 10.58
C ASN A 288 23.47 10.08 9.32
N ARG A 289 23.17 9.51 8.15
CA ARG A 289 23.33 10.19 6.86
C ARG A 289 22.38 9.64 5.81
N VAL A 290 22.23 10.43 4.76
CA VAL A 290 21.56 10.05 3.52
C VAL A 290 22.61 9.70 2.47
N ALA A 291 22.41 8.62 1.73
CA ALA A 291 23.21 8.27 0.56
C ALA A 291 22.30 8.01 -0.65
N ALA A 292 22.64 8.59 -1.80
CA ALA A 292 22.04 8.21 -3.08
C ALA A 292 22.70 6.92 -3.61
N TYR A 293 21.95 6.11 -4.35
CA TYR A 293 22.49 4.91 -5.01
C TYR A 293 23.56 5.27 -6.03
N ARG A 294 23.24 6.23 -6.91
CA ARG A 294 24.15 6.82 -7.91
C ARG A 294 24.66 8.19 -7.47
N ASP A 295 25.81 8.57 -8.04
CA ASP A 295 26.29 9.94 -7.96
C ASP A 295 25.40 10.86 -8.81
N MET A 296 25.15 12.07 -8.30
CA MET A 296 24.43 13.09 -9.06
C MET A 296 25.39 13.87 -9.95
N THR A 297 24.92 14.23 -11.14
CA THR A 297 25.66 15.11 -12.05
C THR A 297 25.63 16.57 -11.56
N GLU A 298 26.62 17.38 -11.95
CA GLU A 298 26.63 18.82 -11.62
C GLU A 298 25.37 19.54 -12.14
N GLU A 299 24.82 19.10 -13.26
CA GLU A 299 23.58 19.65 -13.82
C GLU A 299 22.38 19.38 -12.91
N GLU A 300 22.27 18.19 -12.33
CA GLU A 300 21.19 17.83 -11.39
C GLU A 300 21.30 18.59 -10.08
N LEU A 301 22.51 18.78 -9.55
CA LEU A 301 22.73 19.59 -8.34
C LEU A 301 22.32 21.05 -8.54
N ASN A 302 22.64 21.61 -9.71
CA ASN A 302 22.43 23.02 -10.00
C ASN A 302 21.05 23.34 -10.58
N ARG A 303 20.24 22.32 -10.88
CA ARG A 303 18.89 22.49 -11.42
C ARG A 303 17.97 23.05 -10.33
N HIS A 304 17.40 24.22 -10.59
CA HIS A 304 16.36 24.76 -9.71
C HIS A 304 15.04 24.03 -9.95
N LEU A 305 14.81 22.98 -9.16
CA LEU A 305 13.57 22.22 -9.21
C LEU A 305 12.47 22.97 -8.45
N PRO A 306 11.27 23.11 -9.02
CA PRO A 306 10.15 23.61 -8.24
C PRO A 306 9.92 22.69 -7.03
N PRO A 307 9.33 23.19 -5.93
CA PRO A 307 8.93 22.31 -4.84
C PRO A 307 8.02 21.21 -5.40
N ARG A 308 8.13 19.99 -4.85
CA ARG A 308 7.25 18.87 -5.21
C ARG A 308 5.79 19.36 -5.17
N ARG A 309 4.93 18.88 -6.07
CA ARG A 309 3.51 19.28 -6.05
C ARG A 309 2.87 18.77 -4.73
N ALA A 310 1.93 19.55 -4.19
CA ALA A 310 1.22 19.22 -2.95
C ALA A 310 0.02 18.33 -3.22
#